data_AF-A0A7W4IB04-F1
#
_entry.id   AF-A0A7W4IB04-F1
#
_cell.length_a   1.000
_cell.length_b   1.000
_cell.length_c   1.000
_cell.angle_alpha   90.00
_cell.angle_beta   90.00
_cell.angle_gamma   90.00
#
_symmetry.space_group_name_H-M   'P 1'
#
loop_
_entity.id
_entity.type
_entity.pdbx_description
1 polymer ?
#
loop_
_entity_poly.entity_id
_entity_poly.type
_entity_poly.pdbx_seq_one_letter_code
_entity_poly.pdbx_strand_id
1 'polypeptide(L)' 'MLEGSDEEEEEKRVSARATAHSLVAVYGAGARDMTMRHIARSLDQNLIEDVLFWLKVRNQIDWLMRTSPREGDSIQ' A
#
# COMPACT_ATOMS: atom_id res chain seq x y z
N MET A 1 -30.23 -1.43 -10.22
CA MET A 1 -29.02 -2.10 -10.75
C MET A 1 -27.84 -1.51 -10.00
N LEU A 2 -27.33 -2.22 -8.99
CA LEU A 2 -26.29 -1.79 -8.04
C LEU A 2 -25.21 -2.89 -7.96
N GLU A 3 -24.81 -3.47 -9.11
CA GLU A 3 -23.84 -4.57 -9.14
C GLU A 3 -22.45 -4.14 -9.65
N GLY A 4 -22.27 -2.89 -10.09
CA GLY A 4 -20.99 -2.43 -10.64
C GLY A 4 -20.00 -1.83 -9.63
N SER A 5 -20.43 -1.53 -8.40
CA SER A 5 -19.60 -0.82 -7.41
C SER A 5 -18.69 -1.74 -6.60
N ASP A 6 -19.09 -3.00 -6.39
CA ASP A 6 -18.37 -3.90 -5.48
C ASP A 6 -17.18 -4.57 -6.18
N GLU A 7 -17.33 -4.95 -7.45
CA GLU A 7 -16.26 -5.54 -8.27
C GLU A 7 -15.12 -4.53 -8.53
N GLU A 8 -15.47 -3.27 -8.83
CA GLU A 8 -14.48 -2.22 -9.08
C GLU A 8 -13.70 -1.86 -7.80
N GLU A 9 -14.35 -1.91 -6.64
CA GLU A 9 -13.67 -1.69 -5.36
C GLU A 9 -12.77 -2.87 -4.99
N GLU A 10 -13.20 -4.10 -5.26
CA GLU A 10 -12.40 -5.30 -5.03
C GLU A 10 -11.16 -5.33 -5.92
N GLU A 11 -11.29 -5.00 -7.20
CA GLU A 11 -10.15 -4.91 -8.13
C GLU A 11 -9.14 -3.83 -7.68
N LYS A 12 -9.62 -2.66 -7.23
CA LYS A 12 -8.77 -1.61 -6.64
C LYS A 12 -8.06 -2.07 -5.37
N ARG A 13 -8.71 -2.90 -4.52
CA ARG A 13 -8.09 -3.47 -3.31
C ARG A 13 -7.02 -4.50 -3.66
N VAL A 14 -7.29 -5.38 -4.63
CA VAL A 14 -6.31 -6.35 -5.16
C VAL A 14 -5.10 -5.60 -5.73
N SER A 15 -5.33 -4.51 -6.47
CA SER A 15 -4.28 -3.65 -7.03
C SER A 15 -3.42 -2.98 -5.93
N ALA A 16 -4.04 -2.42 -4.89
CA ALA A 16 -3.30 -1.77 -3.80
C ALA A 16 -2.45 -2.78 -2.99
N ARG A 17 -2.99 -3.99 -2.74
CA ARG A 17 -2.26 -5.07 -2.06
C ARG A 17 -1.06 -5.54 -2.90
N ALA A 18 -1.25 -5.82 -4.18
CA ALA A 18 -0.17 -6.24 -5.08
C ALA A 18 0.94 -5.17 -5.18
N THR A 19 0.54 -3.90 -5.26
CA THR A 19 1.47 -2.76 -5.25
C THR A 19 2.26 -2.70 -3.94
N ALA A 20 1.61 -2.86 -2.78
CA ALA A 20 2.29 -2.87 -1.49
C ALA A 20 3.33 -4.00 -1.37
N HIS A 21 2.98 -5.21 -1.77
CA HIS A 21 3.92 -6.34 -1.79
C HIS A 21 5.12 -6.05 -2.70
N SER A 22 4.88 -5.50 -3.89
CA SER A 22 5.95 -5.15 -4.84
C SER A 22 6.88 -4.08 -4.27
N LEU A 23 6.32 -3.03 -3.64
CA LEU A 23 7.12 -1.98 -3.02
C LEU A 23 7.97 -2.51 -1.86
N VAL A 24 7.41 -3.38 -1.00
CA VAL A 24 8.18 -4.00 0.09
C VAL A 24 9.28 -4.91 -0.47
N ALA A 25 9.00 -5.67 -1.53
CA ALA A 25 10.00 -6.53 -2.16
C ALA A 25 11.17 -5.76 -2.78
N VAL A 26 10.89 -4.60 -3.40
CA VAL A 26 11.92 -3.78 -4.07
C VAL A 26 12.66 -2.86 -3.09
N TYR A 27 11.95 -2.21 -2.18
CA TYR A 27 12.50 -1.14 -1.34
C TYR A 27 12.70 -1.54 0.12
N GLY A 28 12.20 -2.70 0.55
CA GLY A 28 12.28 -3.15 1.94
C GLY A 28 11.76 -2.10 2.92
N ALA A 29 12.59 -1.75 3.90
CA ALA A 29 12.30 -0.70 4.89
C ALA A 29 11.97 0.68 4.26
N GLY A 30 12.49 0.97 3.07
CA GLY A 30 12.25 2.23 2.35
C GLY A 30 10.91 2.32 1.63
N ALA A 31 10.13 1.22 1.57
CA ALA A 31 8.85 1.18 0.86
C ALA A 31 7.87 2.24 1.37
N ARG A 32 7.82 2.42 2.70
CA ARG A 32 6.95 3.41 3.34
C ARG A 32 7.29 4.84 2.93
N ASP A 33 8.57 5.19 2.91
CA ASP A 33 9.03 6.53 2.54
C ASP A 33 8.79 6.82 1.06
N MET A 34 8.97 5.82 0.19
CA MET A 34 8.58 5.92 -1.22
C MET A 34 7.09 6.21 -1.36
N THR A 35 6.22 5.46 -0.68
CA THR A 35 4.77 5.68 -0.73
C THR A 35 4.39 7.07 -0.22
N MET A 36 5.01 7.55 0.86
CA MET A 36 4.75 8.91 1.37
C MET A 36 5.14 10.00 0.36
N ARG A 37 6.22 9.82 -0.40
CA ARG A 37 6.59 10.73 -1.49
C ARG A 37 5.56 10.75 -2.62
N HIS A 38 5.00 9.60 -2.98
CA HIS A 38 3.93 9.54 -3.97
C HIS A 38 2.67 10.26 -3.48
N ILE A 39 2.28 10.08 -2.21
CA ILE A 39 1.15 10.80 -1.61
C ILE A 39 1.37 12.33 -1.68
N ALA A 40 2.54 12.80 -1.25
CA ALA A 40 2.86 14.23 -1.28
C ALA A 40 2.80 14.80 -2.71
N ARG A 41 3.40 14.10 -3.68
CA ARG A 41 3.36 14.52 -5.09
C ARG A 41 1.94 14.55 -5.65
N SER A 42 1.10 13.57 -5.31
CA SER A 42 -0.29 13.54 -5.75
C SER A 42 -1.12 14.67 -5.12
N LEU A 43 -0.82 15.04 -3.87
CA LEU A 43 -1.43 16.22 -3.23
C LEU A 43 -1.01 17.51 -3.93
N ASP A 44 0.28 17.69 -4.23
CA ASP A 44 0.78 18.87 -4.96
C ASP A 44 0.14 19.03 -6.35
N GLN A 45 -0.28 17.93 -6.95
CA GLN A 45 -0.94 17.88 -8.27
C GLN A 45 -2.47 17.85 -8.18
N ASN A 46 -3.05 17.89 -6.98
CA ASN A 46 -4.49 17.80 -6.72
C ASN A 46 -5.14 16.52 -7.30
N LEU A 47 -4.40 15.41 -7.34
CA LEU A 47 -4.85 14.09 -7.82
C LEU A 47 -5.44 13.28 -6.67
N ILE A 48 -6.70 13.57 -6.31
CA ILE A 48 -7.33 13.01 -5.10
C ILE A 48 -7.49 11.47 -5.18
N GLU A 49 -7.84 10.92 -6.33
CA GLU A 49 -8.00 9.46 -6.49
C GLU A 49 -6.67 8.72 -6.26
N ASP A 50 -5.57 9.27 -6.77
CA ASP A 50 -4.22 8.76 -6.54
C ASP A 50 -3.85 8.83 -5.06
N VAL A 51 -4.15 9.94 -4.39
CA VAL A 51 -3.91 10.07 -2.94
C VAL A 51 -4.65 8.97 -2.19
N LEU A 52 -5.92 8.73 -2.50
CA LEU A 52 -6.72 7.69 -1.85
C LEU A 52 -6.17 6.28 -2.13
N PHE A 53 -5.72 6.02 -3.37
CA PHE A 53 -5.06 4.77 -3.72
C PHE A 53 -3.77 4.57 -2.92
N TRP A 54 -2.88 5.57 -2.89
CA TRP A 54 -1.60 5.46 -2.18
C TRP A 54 -1.75 5.38 -0.65
N LEU A 55 -2.81 5.97 -0.08
CA LEU A 55 -3.16 5.75 1.33
C LEU A 55 -3.56 4.30 1.61
N LYS A 56 -4.29 3.64 0.70
CA LYS A 56 -4.60 2.21 0.81
C LYS A 56 -3.32 1.37 0.73
N VAL A 57 -2.43 1.68 -0.21
CA VAL A 57 -1.11 1.01 -0.35
C VAL A 57 -0.27 1.17 0.93
N ARG A 58 -0.18 2.38 1.49
CA ARG A 58 0.54 2.65 2.74
C ARG A 58 0.02 1.79 3.89
N ASN A 59 -1.30 1.70 4.05
CA ASN A 59 -1.90 0.88 5.11
C ASN A 59 -1.53 -0.62 4.97
N GLN A 60 -1.47 -1.13 3.73
CA GLN A 60 -1.02 -2.49 3.46
C GLN A 60 0.49 -2.67 3.77
N ILE A 61 1.33 -1.70 3.43
CA ILE A 61 2.76 -1.71 3.78
C ILE A 61 2.94 -1.71 5.30
N ASP A 62 2.25 -0.82 6.02
CA ASP A 62 2.31 -0.75 7.48
C ASP A 62 1.88 -2.07 8.11
N TRP A 63 0.87 -2.75 7.55
CA TRP A 63 0.46 -4.09 8.00
C TRP A 63 1.55 -5.12 7.72
N LEU A 64 2.06 -5.20 6.47
CA LEU A 64 3.11 -6.15 6.07
C LEU A 64 4.38 -6.00 6.92
N MET A 65 4.80 -4.77 7.22
CA MET A 65 5.98 -4.50 8.04
C MET A 65 5.79 -4.87 9.51
N ARG A 66 4.55 -4.89 10.01
CA ARG A 66 4.22 -5.31 11.38
C ARG A 66 4.06 -6.82 11.51
N THR A 67 3.56 -7.48 10.47
CA THR A 67 3.26 -8.92 10.47
C THR A 67 4.36 -9.78 9.85
N SER A 68 5.31 -9.17 9.14
CA SER A 68 6.53 -9.86 8.71
C SER A 68 7.21 -10.42 9.97
N PRO A 69 7.44 -11.74 10.05
CA PRO A 69 8.15 -12.31 11.17
C PRO A 69 9.53 -11.67 11.19
N ARG A 70 9.83 -10.91 12.24
CA ARG A 70 11.21 -10.56 12.56
C ARG A 70 11.94 -11.90 12.65
N GLU A 71 12.90 -12.14 11.76
CA GLU A 71 13.90 -13.22 11.88
C GLU A 71 14.79 -12.96 13.11
N GLY A 72 14.17 -12.94 14.29
CA GLY A 72 14.76 -12.58 15.57
C GLY A 72 14.14 -13.30 16.77
N ASP A 73 13.03 -14.05 16.59
CA ASP A 73 12.54 -15.01 17.59
C ASP A 73 13.19 -16.39 17.39
N SER A 74 14.51 -16.40 17.22
CA SER A 74 15.36 -17.55 17.48
C SER A 74 16.26 -17.23 18.67
N ILE A 75 15.68 -16.95 19.82
CA ILE A 75 16.38 -17.05 21.10
C ILE A 75 15.47 -17.77 22.11
N GLN A 76 15.95 -18.97 22.45
CA GLN A 76 15.64 -19.88 23.56
C GLN A 76 14.50 -20.89 23.40
#